data_AF-A0A2V8NCC2-F1
#
_entry.id   AF-A0A2V8NCC2-F1
#
_cell.length_a   1.000
_cell.length_b   1.000
_cell.length_c   1.000
_cell.angle_alpha   90.00
_cell.angle_beta   90.00
_cell.angle_gamma   90.00
#
_symmetry.space_group_name_H-M   'P 1'
#
loop_
_entity.id
_entity.type
_entity.pdbx_description
1 polymer ?
#
loop_
_entity_poly.entity_id
_entity_poly.type
_entity_poly.pdbx_seq_one_letter_code
_entity_poly.pdbx_strand_id
1 'polypeptide(L)'
;MLIAGAASIIARGLIEREGGVPVYYSQWFFAYLPCDLITVAACWATILWFYPPEKKELAEGRSYIDLQLAKLGPMTGSEKRAAILMGVTIALWMTDFIHHIPPSMIGLGAGLAACLPKIGVLSSEDFKRVDPLPVMLVAAVISMAVVLVDTKAIEVVNVAFFSQVQPLFQSVNYSAFFMYWAGFIYHFLLPEPSNISTSMPLLMRFAKENNLSPLAIGMIWTFASGGKIFIYQSPVLVVGYSYGRFEAKDLMKVGIILTLVECLVLLLLVPVYWPLIGIK
;
A
#
# COMPACT_ATOMS: atom_id res chain seq x y z
N MET A 1 0.07 2.47 3.94
CA MET A 1 0.14 2.40 2.46
C MET A 1 1.57 2.38 1.93
N LEU A 2 2.54 2.01 2.77
CA LEU A 2 3.92 1.72 2.38
C LEU A 2 4.01 0.61 1.32
N ILE A 3 5.05 0.66 0.48
CA ILE A 3 5.41 -0.38 -0.48
C ILE A 3 5.88 -1.64 0.25
N ALA A 4 4.93 -2.30 0.89
CA ALA A 4 5.11 -3.48 1.73
C ALA A 4 3.95 -4.47 1.52
N GLY A 5 2.78 -3.98 1.09
CA GLY A 5 1.61 -4.81 0.78
C GLY A 5 1.49 -5.12 -0.72
N ALA A 6 0.83 -6.23 -1.05
CA ALA A 6 0.65 -6.68 -2.44
C ALA A 6 0.07 -5.59 -3.35
N ALA A 7 -0.95 -4.85 -2.90
CA ALA A 7 -1.57 -3.78 -3.68
C ALA A 7 -0.60 -2.63 -4.00
N SER A 8 0.18 -2.16 -3.02
CA SER A 8 1.19 -1.11 -3.23
C SER A 8 2.32 -1.55 -4.18
N ILE A 9 2.69 -2.83 -4.15
CA ILE A 9 3.69 -3.41 -5.06
C ILE A 9 3.12 -3.49 -6.48
N ILE A 10 1.88 -3.97 -6.63
CA ILE A 10 1.17 -4.01 -7.93
C ILE A 10 1.03 -2.60 -8.50
N ALA A 11 0.57 -1.65 -7.68
CA ALA A 11 0.40 -0.25 -8.08
C ALA A 11 1.70 0.33 -8.61
N ARG A 12 2.80 0.20 -7.85
CA ARG A 12 4.12 0.64 -8.28
C ARG A 12 4.52 0.02 -9.63
N GLY A 13 4.39 -1.31 -9.76
CA GLY A 13 4.76 -2.00 -11.00
C GLY A 13 3.96 -1.53 -12.21
N LEU A 14 2.65 -1.29 -12.04
CA LEU A 14 1.77 -0.79 -13.10
C LEU A 14 2.03 0.69 -13.43
N ILE A 15 2.35 1.52 -12.45
CA ILE A 15 2.75 2.92 -12.68
C ILE A 15 4.07 2.99 -13.45
N GLU A 16 5.06 2.18 -13.07
CA GLU A 16 6.35 2.12 -13.79
C GLU A 16 6.16 1.65 -15.23
N ARG A 17 5.42 0.56 -15.43
CA ARG A 17 5.22 -0.07 -16.74
C ARG A 17 4.31 0.74 -17.66
N GLU A 18 3.11 1.08 -17.21
CA GLU A 18 2.08 1.72 -18.03
C GLU A 18 2.21 3.24 -18.00
N GLY A 19 2.67 3.81 -16.88
CA GLY A 19 2.93 5.25 -16.73
C GLY A 19 4.28 5.68 -17.30
N GLY A 20 5.25 4.77 -17.44
CA GLY A 20 6.57 5.05 -18.01
C GLY A 20 7.42 5.99 -17.15
N VAL A 21 7.15 6.06 -15.85
CA VAL A 21 7.85 6.92 -14.89
C VAL A 21 8.47 6.05 -13.78
N PRO A 22 9.71 6.33 -13.34
CA PRO A 22 10.29 5.60 -12.21
C PRO A 22 9.52 5.91 -10.93
N VAL A 23 9.31 4.90 -10.09
CA VAL A 23 8.67 5.06 -8.78
C VAL A 23 9.70 4.75 -7.70
N TYR A 24 10.24 5.81 -7.10
CA TYR A 24 11.18 5.69 -5.98
C TYR A 24 10.46 5.33 -4.68
N TYR A 25 11.05 4.43 -3.90
CA TYR A 25 10.57 4.07 -2.57
C TYR A 25 10.63 5.27 -1.63
N SER A 26 11.72 6.05 -1.62
CA SER A 26 11.85 7.21 -0.74
C SER A 26 10.73 8.23 -0.98
N GLN A 27 10.46 8.55 -2.25
CA GLN A 27 9.39 9.46 -2.64
C GLN A 27 8.01 8.93 -2.22
N TRP A 28 7.75 7.65 -2.44
CA TRP A 28 6.51 7.00 -1.99
C TRP A 28 6.36 7.01 -0.47
N PHE A 29 7.44 6.69 0.25
CA PHE A 29 7.49 6.69 1.71
C PHE A 29 7.19 8.08 2.26
N PHE A 30 7.93 9.10 1.83
CA PHE A 30 7.73 10.46 2.33
C PHE A 30 6.35 11.01 1.96
N ALA A 31 5.82 10.68 0.78
CA ALA A 31 4.49 11.11 0.37
C ALA A 31 3.38 10.57 1.27
N TYR A 32 3.46 9.30 1.69
CA TYR A 32 2.44 8.67 2.52
C TYR A 32 2.72 8.71 4.02
N LEU A 33 3.94 9.00 4.47
CA LEU A 33 4.30 8.97 5.89
C LEU A 33 3.36 9.83 6.75
N PRO A 34 3.06 11.11 6.43
CA PRO A 34 2.14 11.90 7.24
C PRO A 34 0.75 11.28 7.28
N CYS A 35 0.29 10.74 6.15
CA CYS A 35 -1.02 10.14 6.08
C CYS A 35 -1.10 8.84 6.89
N ASP A 36 -0.12 7.95 6.75
CA ASP A 36 -0.08 6.67 7.45
C ASP A 36 -0.08 6.91 8.98
N LEU A 37 0.65 7.92 9.48
CA LEU A 37 0.65 8.29 10.90
C LEU A 37 -0.73 8.78 11.36
N ILE A 38 -1.37 9.67 10.58
CA ILE A 38 -2.70 10.19 10.91
C ILE A 38 -3.74 9.07 10.89
N THR A 39 -3.72 8.21 9.86
CA THR A 39 -4.66 7.09 9.74
C THR A 39 -4.46 6.07 10.87
N VAL A 40 -3.22 5.76 11.26
CA VAL A 40 -2.94 4.89 12.42
C VAL A 40 -3.49 5.49 13.71
N ALA A 41 -3.23 6.78 13.96
CA ALA A 41 -3.74 7.48 15.13
C ALA A 41 -5.27 7.54 15.16
N ALA A 42 -5.90 7.82 14.01
CA ALA A 42 -7.34 7.84 13.85
C ALA A 42 -7.96 6.45 14.04
N CYS A 43 -7.32 5.40 13.52
CA CYS A 43 -7.75 4.01 13.70
C CYS A 43 -7.73 3.63 15.17
N TRP A 44 -6.61 3.90 15.84
CA TRP A 44 -6.46 3.66 17.27
C TRP A 44 -7.51 4.41 18.10
N ALA A 45 -7.68 5.72 17.85
CA ALA A 45 -8.67 6.53 18.56
C ALA A 45 -10.11 6.07 18.31
N THR A 46 -10.45 5.72 17.07
CA THR A 46 -11.79 5.28 16.68
C THR A 46 -12.14 3.94 17.31
N ILE A 47 -11.20 3.00 17.32
CA ILE A 47 -11.38 1.70 17.98
C ILE A 47 -11.58 1.90 19.48
N LEU A 48 -10.75 2.70 20.15
CA LEU A 48 -10.91 2.96 21.58
C LEU A 48 -12.22 3.69 21.92
N TRP A 49 -12.72 4.53 21.01
CA TRP A 49 -13.96 5.28 21.21
C TRP A 49 -15.20 4.38 21.12
N PHE A 50 -15.27 3.50 20.12
CA PHE A 50 -16.41 2.58 19.97
C PHE A 50 -16.29 1.32 20.82
N TYR A 51 -15.07 0.84 21.05
CA TYR A 51 -14.77 -0.44 21.69
C TYR A 51 -13.73 -0.25 22.79
N PRO A 52 -14.06 0.47 23.87
CA PRO A 52 -13.15 0.67 24.98
C PRO A 52 -12.75 -0.70 25.59
N PRO A 53 -11.48 -0.88 25.97
CA PRO A 53 -11.00 -2.16 26.48
C PRO A 53 -11.73 -2.54 27.78
N GLU A 54 -12.19 -3.78 27.87
CA GLU A 54 -12.86 -4.33 29.06
C GLU A 54 -11.98 -4.23 30.32
N LYS A 55 -10.66 -4.38 30.13
CA LYS A 55 -9.63 -4.21 31.16
C LYS A 55 -8.71 -3.08 30.77
N LYS A 56 -8.80 -1.96 31.49
CA LYS A 56 -7.96 -0.76 31.23
C LYS A 56 -6.49 -0.99 31.59
N GLU A 57 -6.23 -1.79 32.62
CA GLU A 57 -4.88 -2.11 33.06
C GLU A 57 -4.78 -3.60 33.38
N LEU A 58 -3.64 -4.19 33.00
CA LEU A 58 -3.26 -5.53 33.40
C LEU A 58 -2.34 -5.40 34.61
N ALA A 59 -2.83 -5.76 35.80
CA ALA A 59 -2.12 -5.57 37.08
C ALA A 59 -0.69 -6.16 37.08
N GLU A 60 -0.43 -7.20 36.29
CA GLU A 60 0.89 -7.84 36.14
C GLU A 60 1.45 -7.76 34.71
N GLY A 61 0.89 -6.93 33.83
CA GLY A 61 1.26 -6.89 32.42
C GLY A 61 2.75 -6.59 32.19
N ARG A 62 3.31 -5.65 32.98
CA ARG A 62 4.73 -5.28 32.88
C ARG A 62 5.65 -6.39 33.37
N SER A 63 5.35 -6.96 34.54
CA SER A 63 6.10 -8.09 35.10
C SER A 63 6.08 -9.31 34.16
N TYR A 64 4.94 -9.56 33.49
CA TYR A 64 4.83 -10.61 32.48
C TYR A 64 5.72 -10.31 31.26
N ILE A 65 5.69 -9.09 30.72
CA ILE A 65 6.53 -8.68 29.59
C ILE A 65 8.03 -8.82 29.94
N ASP A 66 8.44 -8.34 31.11
CA ASP A 66 9.83 -8.43 31.59
C ASP A 66 10.27 -9.90 31.73
N LEU A 67 9.38 -10.76 32.22
CA LEU A 67 9.65 -12.19 32.35
C LEU A 67 9.73 -12.90 30.99
N GLN A 68 8.92 -12.52 30.00
CA GLN A 68 9.04 -13.05 28.64
C GLN A 68 10.31 -12.56 27.93
N LEU A 69 10.68 -11.28 28.10
CA LEU A 69 11.95 -10.71 27.63
C LEU A 69 13.15 -11.44 28.25
N ALA A 70 13.11 -11.70 29.55
CA ALA A 70 14.16 -12.44 30.24
C ALA A 70 14.29 -13.89 29.72
N LYS A 71 13.16 -14.54 29.36
CA LYS A 71 13.16 -15.88 28.75
C LYS A 71 13.74 -15.90 27.34
N LEU A 72 13.53 -14.85 26.55
CA LEU A 72 14.13 -14.72 25.21
C LEU A 72 15.65 -14.52 25.28
N GLY A 73 16.13 -13.84 26.32
CA GLY A 73 17.55 -13.58 26.52
C GLY A 73 18.11 -12.54 25.54
N PRO A 74 19.45 -12.37 25.49
CA PRO A 74 20.09 -11.42 24.58
C PRO A 74 19.97 -11.87 23.13
N MET A 75 19.91 -10.89 22.20
CA MET A 75 19.84 -11.19 20.76
C MET A 75 20.97 -12.12 20.32
N THR A 76 20.58 -13.21 19.67
CA THR A 76 21.49 -14.17 19.06
C THR A 76 22.26 -13.55 17.90
N GLY A 77 23.36 -14.20 17.50
CA GLY A 77 24.13 -13.74 16.34
C GLY A 77 23.29 -13.69 15.05
N SER A 78 22.38 -14.64 14.85
CA SER A 78 21.49 -14.66 13.69
C SER A 78 20.48 -13.51 13.72
N GLU A 79 19.90 -13.20 14.88
CA GLU A 79 18.98 -12.06 15.02
C GLU A 79 19.69 -10.72 14.76
N LYS A 80 20.92 -10.55 15.25
CA LYS A 80 21.72 -9.34 14.95
C LYS A 80 22.02 -9.21 13.46
N ARG A 81 22.41 -10.31 12.79
CA ARG A 81 22.65 -10.30 11.33
C ARG A 81 21.38 -9.98 10.55
N ALA A 82 20.24 -10.53 10.97
CA ALA A 82 18.94 -10.24 10.36
C ALA A 82 18.56 -8.75 10.53
N ALA A 83 18.73 -8.21 11.75
CA ALA A 83 18.47 -6.79 12.03
C ALA A 83 19.39 -5.86 11.22
N ILE A 84 20.67 -6.18 11.10
CA ILE A 84 21.62 -5.42 10.28
C ILE A 84 21.22 -5.47 8.81
N LEU A 85 20.92 -6.66 8.26
CA LEU A 85 20.51 -6.81 6.87
C LEU A 85 19.23 -6.00 6.58
N MET A 86 18.25 -6.06 7.48
CA MET A 86 17.03 -5.26 7.38
C MET A 86 17.32 -3.76 7.43
N GLY A 87 18.15 -3.31 8.38
CA GLY A 87 18.54 -1.91 8.51
C GLY A 87 19.26 -1.38 7.27
N VAL A 88 20.19 -2.15 6.71
CA VAL A 88 20.88 -1.80 5.45
C VAL A 88 19.90 -1.74 4.28
N THR A 89 18.97 -2.68 4.19
CA THR A 89 17.95 -2.71 3.13
C THR A 89 17.06 -1.47 3.19
N ILE A 90 16.58 -1.11 4.39
CA ILE A 90 15.79 0.11 4.60
C ILE A 90 16.61 1.35 4.26
N ALA A 91 17.88 1.42 4.67
CA ALA A 91 18.75 2.55 4.33
C ALA A 91 18.89 2.70 2.81
N LEU A 92 19.14 1.61 2.09
CA LEU A 92 19.22 1.61 0.62
C LEU A 92 17.89 2.02 -0.04
N TRP A 93 16.75 1.56 0.47
CA TRP A 93 15.45 2.03 -0.02
C TRP A 93 15.22 3.52 0.24
N MET A 94 15.64 4.02 1.40
CA MET A 94 15.50 5.43 1.76
C MET A 94 16.45 6.34 0.97
N THR A 95 17.57 5.83 0.47
CA THR A 95 18.58 6.59 -0.32
C THR A 95 18.48 6.37 -1.82
N ASP A 96 17.39 5.79 -2.32
CA ASP A 96 17.25 5.42 -3.73
C ASP A 96 17.26 6.60 -4.70
N PHE A 97 16.93 7.80 -4.22
CA PHE A 97 17.10 9.05 -4.96
C PHE A 97 18.57 9.44 -5.21
N ILE A 98 19.54 8.84 -4.49
CA ILE A 98 20.99 9.09 -4.64
C ILE A 98 21.60 8.12 -5.65
N HIS A 99 21.35 6.82 -5.47
CA HIS A 99 21.98 5.78 -6.29
C HIS A 99 21.11 5.30 -7.46
N HIS A 100 19.83 5.73 -7.51
CA HIS A 100 18.87 5.41 -8.57
C HIS A 100 18.72 3.90 -8.86
N ILE A 101 18.99 3.07 -7.84
CA ILE A 101 18.82 1.61 -7.94
C ILE A 101 17.34 1.32 -7.68
N PRO A 102 16.65 0.60 -8.58
CA PRO A 102 15.25 0.26 -8.37
C PRO A 102 15.04 -0.49 -7.04
N PRO A 103 14.05 -0.11 -6.21
CA PRO A 103 13.81 -0.77 -4.93
C PRO A 103 13.57 -2.28 -5.04
N SER A 104 13.08 -2.76 -6.19
CA SER A 104 12.94 -4.20 -6.50
C SER A 104 14.29 -4.92 -6.57
N MET A 105 15.32 -4.28 -7.15
CA MET A 105 16.68 -4.83 -7.21
C MET A 105 17.32 -4.86 -5.82
N ILE A 106 17.07 -3.84 -5.00
CA ILE A 106 17.54 -3.78 -3.61
C ILE A 106 16.90 -4.93 -2.80
N GLY A 107 15.58 -5.12 -2.92
CA GLY A 107 14.87 -6.21 -2.26
C GLY A 107 15.35 -7.60 -2.71
N LEU A 108 15.56 -7.79 -4.01
CA LEU A 108 16.11 -9.05 -4.55
C LEU A 108 17.54 -9.30 -4.03
N GLY A 109 18.38 -8.26 -4.05
CA GLY A 109 19.76 -8.33 -3.53
C GLY A 109 19.79 -8.66 -2.04
N ALA A 110 18.94 -8.03 -1.23
CA ALA A 110 18.80 -8.31 0.19
C ALA A 110 18.32 -9.75 0.46
N GLY A 111 17.33 -10.23 -0.30
CA GLY A 111 16.84 -11.60 -0.21
C GLY A 111 17.92 -12.64 -0.56
N LEU A 112 18.68 -12.42 -1.64
CA LEU A 112 19.80 -13.28 -2.01
C LEU A 112 20.92 -13.23 -0.96
N ALA A 113 21.22 -12.04 -0.43
CA ALA A 113 22.21 -11.86 0.62
C ALA A 113 21.80 -12.61 1.90
N ALA A 114 20.51 -12.62 2.26
CA ALA A 114 20.00 -13.37 3.41
C ALA A 114 20.30 -14.88 3.33
N CYS A 115 20.29 -15.44 2.11
CA CYS A 115 20.57 -16.84 1.83
C CYS A 115 22.06 -17.18 1.68
N LEU A 116 22.96 -16.18 1.68
CA LEU A 116 24.40 -16.44 1.56
C LEU A 116 24.92 -17.15 2.81
N PRO A 117 25.76 -18.19 2.67
CA PRO A 117 26.25 -18.98 3.80
C PRO A 117 27.06 -18.16 4.82
N LYS A 118 27.63 -17.02 4.40
CA LYS A 118 28.36 -16.09 5.27
C LYS A 118 27.45 -15.20 6.14
N ILE A 119 26.24 -14.88 5.66
CA ILE A 119 25.25 -14.09 6.39
C ILE A 119 24.36 -15.02 7.20
N GLY A 120 23.96 -16.17 6.62
CA GLY A 120 23.35 -17.29 7.32
C GLY A 120 22.09 -16.90 8.10
N VAL A 121 21.29 -15.98 7.56
CA VAL A 121 20.02 -15.54 8.16
C VAL A 121 18.88 -16.45 7.71
N LEU A 122 18.88 -16.85 6.44
CA LEU A 122 17.92 -17.80 5.88
C LEU A 122 18.63 -19.06 5.37
N SER A 123 18.02 -20.21 5.62
CA SER A 123 18.44 -21.48 5.05
C SER A 123 17.83 -21.67 3.65
N SER A 124 18.36 -22.63 2.89
CA SER A 124 17.79 -23.02 1.60
C SER A 124 16.40 -23.67 1.73
N GLU A 125 16.06 -24.22 2.89
CA GLU A 125 14.71 -24.71 3.19
C GLU A 125 13.73 -23.56 3.42
N ASP A 126 14.17 -22.48 4.05
CA ASP A 126 13.33 -21.29 4.26
C ASP A 126 12.95 -20.64 2.93
N PHE A 127 13.87 -20.61 1.96
CA PHE A 127 13.60 -20.09 0.63
C PHE A 127 12.49 -20.88 -0.11
N LYS A 128 12.42 -22.20 0.10
CA LYS A 128 11.38 -23.05 -0.53
C LYS A 128 9.98 -22.78 0.04
N ARG A 129 9.87 -22.13 1.19
CA ARG A 129 8.60 -21.77 1.83
C ARG A 129 8.05 -20.43 1.33
N VAL A 130 8.80 -19.71 0.49
CA VAL A 130 8.31 -18.47 -0.12
C VAL A 130 7.15 -18.81 -1.04
N ASP A 131 6.01 -18.17 -0.80
CA ASP A 131 4.81 -18.34 -1.61
C ASP A 131 5.02 -17.70 -3.00
N PRO A 132 4.96 -18.46 -4.10
CA PRO A 132 5.09 -17.91 -5.45
C PRO A 132 3.83 -17.16 -5.92
N LEU A 133 2.69 -17.32 -5.24
CA LEU A 133 1.40 -16.78 -5.68
C LEU A 133 1.40 -15.25 -5.86
N PRO A 134 2.01 -14.42 -4.97
CA PRO A 134 2.05 -12.97 -5.18
C PRO A 134 2.77 -12.56 -6.46
N VAL A 135 3.86 -13.26 -6.82
CA VAL A 135 4.62 -12.99 -8.06
C VAL A 135 3.78 -13.38 -9.28
N MET A 136 3.15 -14.56 -9.24
CA MET A 136 2.25 -15.01 -10.30
C MET A 136 1.05 -14.08 -10.46
N LEU A 137 0.50 -13.57 -9.36
CA LEU A 137 -0.61 -12.61 -9.37
C LEU A 137 -0.19 -11.32 -10.07
N VAL A 138 0.95 -10.73 -9.69
CA VAL A 138 1.48 -9.52 -10.36
C VAL A 138 1.66 -9.76 -11.85
N ALA A 139 2.22 -10.91 -12.25
CA ALA A 139 2.40 -11.27 -13.66
C ALA A 139 1.05 -11.42 -14.40
N ALA A 140 0.08 -12.11 -13.81
CA ALA A 140 -1.26 -12.30 -14.39
C ALA A 140 -2.00 -10.97 -14.57
N VAL A 141 -1.94 -10.10 -13.56
CA VAL A 141 -2.51 -8.75 -13.57
C VAL A 141 -1.93 -7.90 -14.69
N ILE A 142 -0.61 -7.88 -14.78
CA ILE A 142 0.11 -7.15 -15.83
C ILE A 142 -0.25 -7.71 -17.22
N SER A 143 -0.48 -9.01 -17.32
CA SER A 143 -0.89 -9.65 -18.59
C SER A 143 -2.34 -9.30 -18.95
N MET A 144 -3.24 -9.25 -17.98
CA MET A 144 -4.62 -8.79 -18.14
C MET A 144 -4.66 -7.33 -18.62
N ALA A 145 -3.80 -6.47 -18.08
CA ALA A 145 -3.66 -5.08 -18.54
C ALA A 145 -3.37 -5.00 -20.05
N VAL A 146 -2.43 -5.82 -20.55
CA VAL A 146 -2.11 -5.90 -21.99
C VAL A 146 -3.31 -6.37 -22.80
N VAL A 147 -4.02 -7.40 -22.35
CA VAL A 147 -5.23 -7.90 -23.04
C VAL A 147 -6.30 -6.81 -23.12
N LEU A 148 -6.50 -6.03 -22.06
CA LEU A 148 -7.46 -4.92 -22.08
C LEU A 148 -7.08 -3.84 -23.09
N VAL A 149 -5.78 -3.50 -23.19
CA VAL A 149 -5.25 -2.57 -24.21
C VAL A 149 -5.51 -3.12 -25.61
N ASP A 150 -5.10 -4.37 -25.88
CA ASP A 150 -5.17 -4.99 -27.20
C ASP A 150 -6.61 -5.21 -27.68
N THR A 151 -7.51 -5.59 -26.77
CA THR A 151 -8.94 -5.77 -27.06
C THR A 151 -9.69 -4.44 -27.22
N LYS A 152 -9.03 -3.30 -26.97
CA LYS A 152 -9.65 -1.97 -26.90
C LYS A 152 -10.79 -1.86 -25.89
N ALA A 153 -10.92 -2.81 -24.96
CA ALA A 153 -11.88 -2.74 -23.86
C ALA A 153 -11.64 -1.47 -23.01
N ILE A 154 -10.38 -1.05 -22.93
CA ILE A 154 -9.96 0.22 -22.32
C ILE A 154 -10.67 1.42 -22.96
N GLU A 155 -10.84 1.43 -24.28
CA GLU A 155 -11.43 2.56 -24.99
C GLU A 155 -12.93 2.68 -24.69
N VAL A 156 -13.63 1.55 -24.53
CA VAL A 156 -15.04 1.51 -24.15
C VAL A 156 -15.25 2.07 -22.73
N VAL A 157 -14.39 1.67 -21.78
CA VAL A 157 -14.45 2.16 -20.39
C VAL A 157 -14.06 3.64 -20.32
N ASN A 158 -13.06 4.07 -21.09
CA ASN A 158 -12.65 5.47 -21.18
C ASN A 158 -13.79 6.37 -21.70
N VAL A 159 -14.50 5.94 -22.75
CA VAL A 159 -15.62 6.71 -23.31
C VAL A 159 -16.82 6.72 -22.36
N ALA A 160 -17.15 5.60 -21.71
CA ALA A 160 -18.33 5.51 -20.83
C ALA A 160 -18.15 6.23 -19.49
N PHE A 161 -16.98 6.11 -18.87
CA PHE A 161 -16.72 6.63 -17.53
C PHE A 161 -15.93 7.94 -17.57
N PHE A 162 -14.78 7.96 -18.25
CA PHE A 162 -13.84 9.08 -18.15
C PHE A 162 -14.25 10.32 -18.96
N SER A 163 -14.99 10.18 -20.07
CA SER A 163 -15.50 11.34 -20.82
C SER A 163 -16.39 12.27 -20.00
N GLN A 164 -17.15 11.70 -19.03
CA GLN A 164 -18.03 12.46 -18.14
C GLN A 164 -17.28 13.09 -16.97
N VAL A 165 -16.15 12.50 -16.57
CA VAL A 165 -15.36 12.95 -15.41
C VAL A 165 -14.25 13.90 -15.85
N GLN A 166 -13.81 13.86 -17.12
CA GLN A 166 -12.77 14.73 -17.72
C GLN A 166 -12.92 16.24 -17.35
N PRO A 167 -14.12 16.84 -17.37
CA PRO A 167 -14.31 18.25 -17.00
C PRO A 167 -14.00 18.56 -15.52
N LEU A 168 -14.08 17.56 -14.63
CA LEU A 168 -13.87 17.71 -13.19
C LEU A 168 -12.38 17.75 -12.80
N PHE A 169 -11.47 17.44 -13.74
CA PHE A 169 -10.03 17.43 -13.51
C PHE A 169 -9.33 18.78 -13.79
N GLN A 170 -10.08 19.86 -14.05
CA GLN A 170 -9.49 21.16 -14.42
C GLN A 170 -8.77 21.90 -13.26
N SER A 171 -8.90 21.43 -12.02
CA SER A 171 -8.16 21.98 -10.87
C SER A 171 -7.64 20.86 -9.98
N VAL A 172 -6.40 20.99 -9.52
CA VAL A 172 -5.62 20.00 -8.74
C VAL A 172 -6.36 19.53 -7.48
N ASN A 173 -7.17 20.40 -6.87
CA ASN A 173 -7.93 20.05 -5.66
C ASN A 173 -9.19 19.23 -5.99
N TYR A 174 -9.87 19.56 -7.09
CA TYR A 174 -11.06 18.84 -7.52
C TYR A 174 -10.68 17.46 -8.08
N SER A 175 -9.55 17.36 -8.80
CA SER A 175 -9.06 16.07 -9.30
C SER A 175 -8.80 15.08 -8.16
N ALA A 176 -8.10 15.50 -7.09
CA ALA A 176 -7.81 14.63 -5.96
C ALA A 176 -9.06 14.10 -5.25
N PHE A 177 -10.06 14.97 -5.02
CA PHE A 177 -11.33 14.58 -4.39
C PHE A 177 -12.11 13.57 -5.23
N PHE A 178 -12.31 13.88 -6.52
CA PHE A 178 -13.09 13.02 -7.41
C PHE A 178 -12.36 11.70 -7.68
N MET A 179 -11.04 11.71 -7.79
CA MET A 179 -10.23 10.50 -7.93
C MET A 179 -10.30 9.60 -6.70
N TYR A 180 -10.26 10.19 -5.50
CA TYR A 180 -10.41 9.42 -4.27
C TYR A 180 -11.75 8.71 -4.23
N TRP A 181 -12.85 9.44 -4.44
CA TRP A 181 -14.18 8.83 -4.39
C TRP A 181 -14.45 7.88 -5.55
N ALA A 182 -13.96 8.16 -6.75
CA ALA A 182 -14.05 7.23 -7.87
C ALA A 182 -13.28 5.93 -7.60
N GLY A 183 -12.05 6.02 -7.08
CA GLY A 183 -11.25 4.88 -6.70
C GLY A 183 -11.87 4.07 -5.56
N PHE A 184 -12.43 4.76 -4.56
CA PHE A 184 -13.15 4.15 -3.46
C PHE A 184 -14.42 3.42 -3.91
N ILE A 185 -15.25 4.04 -4.76
CA ILE A 185 -16.46 3.41 -5.33
C ILE A 185 -16.09 2.19 -6.17
N TYR A 186 -15.04 2.30 -6.98
CA TYR A 186 -14.57 1.15 -7.76
C TYR A 186 -14.03 0.04 -6.85
N HIS A 187 -13.33 0.39 -5.77
CA HIS A 187 -12.88 -0.55 -4.73
C HIS A 187 -14.04 -1.22 -3.96
N PHE A 188 -15.23 -0.62 -3.95
CA PHE A 188 -16.42 -1.27 -3.42
C PHE A 188 -16.72 -2.57 -4.21
N LEU A 189 -16.47 -2.59 -5.51
CA LEU A 189 -16.79 -3.76 -6.35
C LEU A 189 -15.75 -4.87 -6.27
N LEU A 190 -14.48 -4.53 -6.02
CA LEU A 190 -13.35 -5.44 -6.13
C LEU A 190 -12.38 -5.32 -4.94
N PRO A 191 -11.82 -6.44 -4.45
CA PRO A 191 -10.74 -6.43 -3.48
C PRO A 191 -9.54 -5.58 -3.92
N GLU A 192 -8.77 -5.07 -2.96
CA GLU A 192 -7.75 -4.04 -3.18
C GLU A 192 -6.75 -4.40 -4.31
N PRO A 193 -6.14 -5.60 -4.34
CA PRO A 193 -5.23 -5.96 -5.41
C PRO A 193 -5.92 -5.98 -6.78
N SER A 194 -7.12 -6.55 -6.87
CA SER A 194 -7.88 -6.65 -8.13
C SER A 194 -8.31 -5.29 -8.66
N ASN A 195 -8.73 -4.38 -7.77
CA ASN A 195 -9.06 -3.00 -8.15
C ASN A 195 -7.87 -2.33 -8.85
N ILE A 196 -6.71 -2.26 -8.17
CA ILE A 196 -5.51 -1.63 -8.72
C ILE A 196 -5.11 -2.28 -10.04
N SER A 197 -5.22 -3.60 -10.12
CA SER A 197 -4.88 -4.38 -11.29
C SER A 197 -5.69 -4.05 -12.54
N THR A 198 -7.00 -3.85 -12.40
CA THR A 198 -7.89 -3.57 -13.53
C THR A 198 -7.93 -2.09 -13.91
N SER A 199 -7.73 -1.20 -12.93
CA SER A 199 -7.92 0.25 -13.10
C SER A 199 -6.63 1.02 -13.39
N MET A 200 -5.48 0.61 -12.86
CA MET A 200 -4.22 1.37 -13.02
C MET A 200 -3.80 1.54 -14.49
N PRO A 201 -3.86 0.53 -15.38
CA PRO A 201 -3.51 0.71 -16.79
C PRO A 201 -4.36 1.77 -17.49
N LEU A 202 -5.66 1.81 -17.20
CA LEU A 202 -6.60 2.81 -17.72
C LEU A 202 -6.16 4.22 -17.31
N LEU A 203 -5.86 4.39 -16.02
CA LEU A 203 -5.48 5.67 -15.43
C LEU A 203 -4.13 6.17 -15.95
N MET A 204 -3.17 5.27 -16.17
CA MET A 204 -1.87 5.64 -16.72
C MET A 204 -1.99 6.12 -18.17
N ARG A 205 -2.82 5.45 -18.99
CA ARG A 205 -3.12 5.92 -20.35
C ARG A 205 -3.82 7.28 -20.33
N PHE A 206 -4.84 7.44 -19.50
CA PHE A 206 -5.55 8.71 -19.32
C PHE A 206 -4.60 9.85 -18.90
N ALA A 207 -3.71 9.58 -17.95
CA ALA A 207 -2.72 10.55 -17.47
C ALA A 207 -1.83 11.02 -18.62
N LYS A 208 -1.33 10.09 -19.45
CA LYS A 208 -0.52 10.41 -20.63
C LYS A 208 -1.27 11.22 -21.67
N GLU A 209 -2.51 10.83 -22.00
CA GLU A 209 -3.34 11.51 -23.00
C GLU A 209 -3.72 12.94 -22.58
N ASN A 210 -3.83 13.21 -21.27
CA ASN A 210 -4.23 14.51 -20.73
C ASN A 210 -3.05 15.33 -20.15
N ASN A 211 -1.80 14.90 -20.38
CA ASN A 211 -0.59 15.55 -19.83
C ASN A 211 -0.61 15.71 -18.30
N LEU A 212 -1.21 14.76 -17.60
CA LEU A 212 -1.22 14.69 -16.14
C LEU A 212 -0.09 13.78 -15.65
N SER A 213 0.36 14.02 -14.41
CA SER A 213 1.40 13.22 -13.75
C SER A 213 0.93 11.79 -13.48
N PRO A 214 1.50 10.77 -14.16
CA PRO A 214 1.10 9.37 -13.95
C PRO A 214 1.41 8.92 -12.52
N LEU A 215 2.51 9.43 -11.95
CA LEU A 215 2.90 9.15 -10.57
C LEU A 215 1.85 9.65 -9.58
N ALA A 216 1.48 10.94 -9.65
CA ALA A 216 0.51 11.52 -8.72
C ALA A 216 -0.86 10.83 -8.83
N ILE A 217 -1.32 10.60 -10.06
CA ILE A 217 -2.60 9.92 -10.33
C ILE A 217 -2.60 8.51 -9.77
N GLY A 218 -1.55 7.73 -10.07
CA GLY A 218 -1.45 6.35 -9.63
C GLY A 218 -1.34 6.25 -8.11
N MET A 219 -0.63 7.18 -7.49
CA MET A 219 -0.55 7.27 -6.03
C MET A 219 -1.93 7.59 -5.42
N ILE A 220 -2.61 8.65 -5.86
CA ILE A 220 -3.97 8.99 -5.36
C ILE A 220 -4.93 7.81 -5.49
N TRP A 221 -4.90 7.11 -6.62
CA TRP A 221 -5.77 5.96 -6.84
C TRP A 221 -5.42 4.75 -5.96
N THR A 222 -4.13 4.50 -5.75
CA THR A 222 -3.65 3.47 -4.82
C THR A 222 -4.14 3.75 -3.41
N PHE A 223 -4.07 5.02 -3.01
CA PHE A 223 -4.56 5.47 -1.72
C PHE A 223 -6.07 5.36 -1.58
N ALA A 224 -6.83 5.71 -2.63
CA ALA A 224 -8.28 5.58 -2.67
C ALA A 224 -8.78 4.14 -2.42
N SER A 225 -7.93 3.15 -2.71
CA SER A 225 -8.19 1.73 -2.47
C SER A 225 -7.88 1.29 -1.03
N GLY A 226 -7.38 2.20 -0.18
CA GLY A 226 -7.06 1.93 1.22
C GLY A 226 -8.29 1.85 2.13
N GLY A 227 -9.30 2.69 1.85
CA GLY A 227 -10.54 2.79 2.62
C GLY A 227 -11.33 1.48 2.59
N LYS A 228 -11.47 0.82 3.74
CA LYS A 228 -12.09 -0.50 3.88
C LYS A 228 -13.30 -0.43 4.78
N ILE A 229 -14.48 -0.60 4.20
CA ILE A 229 -15.76 -0.68 4.93
C ILE A 229 -16.21 -2.14 5.11
N PHE A 230 -15.88 -3.02 4.15
CA PHE A 230 -16.29 -4.41 4.15
C PHE A 230 -15.13 -5.39 4.29
N ILE A 231 -15.42 -6.56 4.87
CA ILE A 231 -14.41 -7.58 5.20
C ILE A 231 -13.70 -8.11 3.94
N TYR A 232 -14.43 -8.35 2.84
CA TYR A 232 -13.86 -8.94 1.62
C TYR A 232 -12.86 -8.04 0.90
N GLN A 233 -12.83 -6.74 1.21
CA GLN A 233 -11.97 -5.77 0.52
C GLN A 233 -10.47 -6.01 0.79
N SER A 234 -10.14 -6.67 1.92
CA SER A 234 -8.77 -7.01 2.30
C SER A 234 -8.65 -8.44 2.83
N PRO A 235 -7.73 -9.26 2.30
CA PRO A 235 -7.45 -10.60 2.84
C PRO A 235 -7.09 -10.57 4.34
N VAL A 236 -6.41 -9.52 4.80
CA VAL A 236 -6.03 -9.36 6.22
C VAL A 236 -7.28 -9.22 7.11
N LEU A 237 -8.30 -8.52 6.62
CA LEU A 237 -9.57 -8.37 7.34
C LEU A 237 -10.37 -9.68 7.35
N VAL A 238 -10.33 -10.45 6.26
CA VAL A 238 -10.95 -11.79 6.20
C VAL A 238 -10.32 -12.73 7.25
N VAL A 239 -8.99 -12.75 7.35
CA VAL A 239 -8.29 -13.53 8.37
C VAL A 239 -8.64 -13.05 9.77
N GLY A 240 -8.62 -11.73 10.01
CA GLY A 240 -9.05 -11.15 11.28
C GLY A 240 -10.47 -11.57 11.67
N TYR A 241 -11.40 -11.51 10.72
CA TYR A 241 -12.80 -11.89 10.91
C TYR A 241 -12.97 -13.38 11.20
N SER A 242 -12.12 -14.24 10.61
CA SER A 242 -12.15 -15.70 10.84
C SER A 242 -11.94 -16.12 12.30
N TYR A 243 -11.33 -15.25 13.13
CA TYR A 243 -11.17 -15.48 14.56
C TYR A 243 -12.46 -15.28 15.38
N GLY A 244 -13.53 -14.76 14.77
CA GLY A 244 -14.84 -14.58 15.41
C GLY A 244 -14.85 -13.58 16.58
N ARG A 245 -13.92 -12.61 16.59
CA ARG A 245 -13.76 -11.64 17.67
C ARG A 245 -14.46 -10.29 17.45
N PHE A 246 -14.95 -10.02 16.25
CA PHE A 246 -15.69 -8.79 15.92
C PHE A 246 -16.74 -9.08 14.84
N GLU A 247 -17.81 -8.28 14.78
CA GLU A 247 -18.85 -8.40 13.76
C GLU A 247 -18.55 -7.51 12.53
N ALA A 248 -19.17 -7.83 11.39
CA ALA A 248 -19.06 -6.99 10.19
C ALA A 248 -19.54 -5.54 10.43
N LYS A 249 -20.52 -5.34 11.32
CA LYS A 249 -21.02 -4.02 11.71
C LYS A 249 -19.97 -3.21 12.45
N ASP A 250 -19.09 -3.86 13.20
CA ASP A 250 -18.03 -3.19 13.95
C ASP A 250 -16.97 -2.62 13.02
N LEU A 251 -16.56 -3.45 12.04
CA LEU A 251 -15.67 -3.01 10.97
C LEU A 251 -16.29 -1.87 10.17
N MET A 252 -17.58 -1.93 9.83
CA MET A 252 -18.25 -0.90 9.04
C MET A 252 -18.21 0.47 9.71
N LYS A 253 -18.45 0.55 11.04
CA LYS A 253 -18.40 1.83 11.79
C LYS A 253 -17.01 2.44 11.75
N VAL A 254 -15.99 1.64 12.03
CA VAL A 254 -14.59 2.09 12.02
C VAL A 254 -14.16 2.45 10.60
N GLY A 255 -14.52 1.62 9.62
CA GLY A 255 -14.18 1.77 8.21
C GLY A 255 -14.75 3.03 7.58
N ILE A 256 -15.99 3.41 7.90
CA ILE A 256 -16.59 4.67 7.44
C ILE A 256 -15.80 5.87 7.96
N ILE A 257 -15.48 5.90 9.26
CA ILE A 257 -14.71 7.00 9.85
C ILE A 257 -13.31 7.07 9.23
N LEU A 258 -12.64 5.93 9.08
CA LEU A 258 -11.32 5.88 8.47
C LEU A 258 -11.31 6.31 7.01
N THR A 259 -12.30 5.91 6.23
CA THR A 259 -12.45 6.36 4.83
C THR A 259 -12.60 7.88 4.76
N LEU A 260 -13.39 8.47 5.68
CA LEU A 260 -13.55 9.93 5.73
C LEU A 260 -12.26 10.63 6.16
N VAL A 261 -11.56 10.10 7.17
CA VAL A 261 -10.26 10.63 7.61
C VAL A 261 -9.25 10.57 6.48
N GLU A 262 -9.13 9.44 5.80
CA GLU A 262 -8.23 9.26 4.65
C GLU A 262 -8.55 10.27 3.53
N CYS A 263 -9.83 10.46 3.19
CA CYS A 263 -10.27 11.46 2.23
C CYS A 263 -9.78 12.87 2.64
N LEU A 264 -10.07 13.29 3.88
CA LEU A 264 -9.70 14.62 4.39
C LEU A 264 -8.19 14.84 4.40
N VAL A 265 -7.42 13.83 4.81
CA VAL A 265 -5.96 13.89 4.84
C VAL A 265 -5.41 13.99 3.42
N LEU A 266 -5.92 13.21 2.48
CA LEU A 266 -5.49 13.28 1.08
C LEU A 266 -5.77 14.65 0.46
N LEU A 267 -6.95 15.23 0.74
CA LEU A 267 -7.31 16.58 0.26
C LEU A 267 -6.37 17.67 0.76
N LEU A 268 -5.73 17.47 1.92
CA LEU A 268 -4.77 18.41 2.47
C LEU A 268 -3.36 18.12 1.94
N LEU A 269 -2.95 16.85 1.89
CA LEU A 269 -1.58 16.47 1.52
C LEU A 269 -1.29 16.63 0.03
N VAL A 270 -2.23 16.28 -0.85
CA VAL A 270 -2.01 16.34 -2.31
C VAL A 270 -1.73 17.76 -2.81
N PRO A 271 -2.44 18.82 -2.39
CA PRO A 271 -2.12 20.17 -2.87
C PRO A 271 -1.06 20.90 -2.06
N VAL A 272 -0.89 20.59 -0.77
CA VAL A 272 0.04 21.33 0.11
C VAL A 272 1.38 20.63 0.21
N TYR A 273 1.39 19.33 0.48
CA TYR A 273 2.61 18.61 0.85
C TYR A 273 3.31 17.96 -0.36
N TRP A 274 2.55 17.35 -1.27
CA TRP A 274 3.11 16.67 -2.44
C TRP A 274 3.93 17.58 -3.36
N PRO A 275 3.52 18.84 -3.64
CA PRO A 275 4.33 19.76 -4.44
C PRO A 275 5.65 20.14 -3.75
N LEU A 276 5.69 20.19 -2.40
CA LEU A 276 6.90 20.50 -1.63
C LEU A 276 7.96 19.39 -1.75
N ILE A 277 7.51 18.14 -1.90
CA ILE A 277 8.39 16.98 -2.11
C ILE A 277 8.62 16.66 -3.60
N GLY A 278 8.18 17.55 -4.50
CA GLY A 278 8.42 17.44 -5.95
C GLY A 278 7.45 16.55 -6.72
N ILE A 279 6.35 16.10 -6.11
CA ILE A 279 5.23 15.44 -6.81
C ILE A 279 4.27 16.53 -7.29
N LYS A 280 4.22 16.75 -8.60
CA LYS A 280 3.32 17.71 -9.25
C LYS A 280 2.25 16.98 -10.05
#